data_AF-A0A502JKD9-F1
#
_entry.id   AF-A0A502JKD9-F1
#
_cell.length_a   1.000
_cell.length_b   1.000
_cell.length_c   1.000
_cell.angle_alpha   90.00
_cell.angle_beta   90.00
_cell.angle_gamma   90.00
#
_symmetry.space_group_name_H-M   'P 1'
#
loop_
_entity.id
_entity.type
_entity.pdbx_description
1 polymer ?
#
loop_
_entity_poly.entity_id
_entity_poly.type
_entity_poly.pdbx_seq_one_letter_code
_entity_poly.pdbx_strand_id
1 'polypeptide(L)'
;MKTEEMKKIIKSYKGILIEYQSLPENIQKYFEYLPELIKGDYEIAIAYLFFKIEQGQNRLLYGGAVKLFAADIEVARNIVNYHHLTRDGFKQIYKNIFNKPLPDSIIKQLKEAEKTRDKVVHGKQVKEDQLRQAITDCLIYAKLVNEEIKNIASFEPFGDMRGFKGRKESLSKDVTHFLLKGLGFSGFTLSEKQQENRGE
;
A
#
# COMPACT_ATOMS: atom_id res chain seq x y z
N MET A 1 17.76 -24.96 0.41
CA MET A 1 18.12 -24.51 1.76
C MET A 1 17.13 -23.47 2.21
N LYS A 2 16.42 -23.71 3.33
CA LYS A 2 15.49 -22.77 3.94
C LYS A 2 16.28 -21.89 4.90
N THR A 3 16.44 -20.61 4.61
CA THR A 3 16.87 -19.65 5.61
C THR A 3 15.61 -19.15 6.30
N GLU A 4 15.17 -19.87 7.34
CA GLU A 4 14.32 -19.25 8.35
C GLU A 4 15.19 -18.25 9.08
N GLU A 5 15.25 -17.02 8.58
CA GLU A 5 15.81 -15.89 9.33
C GLU A 5 15.00 -15.79 10.63
N MET A 6 15.65 -16.09 11.75
CA MET A 6 15.11 -15.83 13.07
C MET A 6 14.72 -14.36 13.13
N LYS A 7 13.40 -14.06 13.19
CA LYS A 7 12.91 -12.68 13.34
C LYS A 7 13.62 -12.04 14.54
N LYS A 8 14.45 -11.03 14.26
CA LYS A 8 15.19 -10.29 15.28
C LYS A 8 14.19 -9.59 16.19
N ILE A 9 14.13 -9.99 17.45
CA ILE A 9 13.25 -9.36 18.44
C ILE A 9 13.71 -7.92 18.68
N ILE A 10 12.85 -6.96 18.37
CA ILE A 10 13.12 -5.54 18.57
C ILE A 10 12.82 -5.15 20.03
N LYS A 11 13.89 -4.98 20.81
CA LYS A 11 13.80 -4.76 22.26
C LYS A 11 13.47 -3.32 22.66
N SER A 12 13.60 -2.34 21.77
CA SER A 12 13.38 -0.91 22.10
C SER A 12 13.06 -0.07 20.87
N TYR A 13 12.57 1.17 21.09
CA TYR A 13 12.35 2.15 20.02
C TYR A 13 13.62 2.42 19.18
N LYS A 14 14.81 2.37 19.80
CA LYS A 14 16.09 2.52 19.09
C LYS A 14 16.28 1.43 18.04
N GLY A 15 15.80 0.22 18.31
CA GLY A 15 15.83 -0.88 17.33
C GLY A 15 14.93 -0.60 16.13
N ILE A 16 13.74 -0.03 16.34
CA ILE A 16 12.87 0.42 15.24
C ILE A 16 13.57 1.52 14.43
N LEU A 17 14.18 2.49 15.10
CA LEU A 17 14.85 3.61 14.43
C LEU A 17 16.01 3.14 13.54
N ILE A 18 16.81 2.17 14.02
CA ILE A 18 17.86 1.53 13.22
C ILE A 18 17.26 0.86 11.98
N GLU A 19 16.16 0.13 12.14
CA GLU A 19 15.49 -0.53 11.02
C GLU A 19 14.99 0.50 9.99
N TYR A 20 14.33 1.56 10.45
CA TYR A 20 13.89 2.67 9.60
C TYR A 20 15.06 3.33 8.85
N GLN A 21 16.17 3.61 9.54
CA GLN A 21 17.36 4.23 8.94
C GLN A 21 18.07 3.33 7.92
N SER A 22 17.87 2.01 8.02
CA SER A 22 18.40 1.03 7.05
C SER A 22 17.57 0.94 5.77
N LEU A 23 16.38 1.55 5.73
CA LEU A 23 15.54 1.55 4.55
C LEU A 23 16.10 2.48 3.47
N PRO A 24 15.80 2.23 2.19
CA PRO A 24 16.02 3.19 1.12
C PRO A 24 15.46 4.59 1.44
N GLU A 25 16.17 5.65 1.03
CA GLU A 25 15.85 7.05 1.37
C GLU A 25 14.43 7.47 0.95
N ASN A 26 13.95 6.97 -0.19
CA ASN A 26 12.59 7.19 -0.68
C ASN A 26 11.52 6.60 0.26
N ILE A 27 11.77 5.43 0.86
CA ILE A 27 10.89 4.81 1.84
C ILE A 27 10.94 5.57 3.15
N GLN A 28 12.13 6.02 3.57
CA GLN A 28 12.26 6.89 4.75
C GLN A 28 11.42 8.16 4.58
N LYS A 29 11.57 8.87 3.45
CA LYS A 29 10.77 10.07 3.12
C LYS A 29 9.26 9.77 3.13
N TYR A 30 8.84 8.62 2.64
CA TYR A 30 7.43 8.25 2.63
C TYR A 30 6.85 8.08 4.05
N PHE A 31 7.67 7.60 5.00
CA PHE A 31 7.34 7.41 6.41
C PHE A 31 7.96 8.47 7.33
N GLU A 32 8.15 9.71 6.85
CA GLU A 32 8.94 10.77 7.52
C GLU A 32 8.56 11.06 8.98
N TYR A 33 7.29 10.89 9.36
CA TYR A 33 6.81 11.14 10.73
C TYR A 33 7.08 9.99 11.71
N LEU A 34 7.44 8.80 11.21
CA LEU A 34 7.63 7.62 12.06
C LEU A 34 8.66 7.84 13.19
N PRO A 35 9.85 8.43 12.95
CA PRO A 35 10.87 8.60 13.99
C PRO A 35 10.40 9.40 15.21
N GLU A 36 9.51 10.37 15.03
CA GLU A 36 8.93 11.12 16.14
C GLU A 36 7.80 10.33 16.82
N LEU A 37 6.93 9.67 16.04
CA LEU A 37 5.82 8.89 16.58
C LEU A 37 6.29 7.75 17.50
N ILE A 38 7.36 7.04 17.13
CA ILE A 38 7.87 5.91 17.92
C ILE A 38 8.59 6.31 19.22
N LYS A 39 8.88 7.60 19.43
CA LYS A 39 9.40 8.12 20.70
C LYS A 39 8.26 8.33 21.72
N GLY A 40 7.05 8.56 21.21
CA GLY A 40 5.84 8.74 22.00
C GLY A 40 5.05 7.43 22.06
N ASP A 41 3.99 7.36 21.27
CA ASP A 41 2.98 6.31 21.35
C ASP A 41 3.06 5.35 20.14
N TYR A 42 3.35 4.08 20.43
CA TYR A 42 3.40 3.05 19.39
C TYR A 42 2.04 2.76 18.75
N GLU A 43 0.93 2.97 19.45
CA GLU A 43 -0.41 2.78 18.89
C GLU A 43 -0.69 3.81 17.80
N ILE A 44 -0.33 5.08 18.04
CA ILE A 44 -0.40 6.15 17.04
C ILE A 44 0.55 5.85 15.87
N ALA A 45 1.76 5.37 16.16
CA ALA A 45 2.71 4.96 15.12
C ALA A 45 2.15 3.83 14.23
N ILE A 46 1.48 2.84 14.82
CA ILE A 46 0.82 1.75 14.08
C ILE A 46 -0.33 2.29 13.22
N ALA A 47 -1.20 3.14 13.77
CA ALA A 47 -2.30 3.74 13.00
C ALA A 47 -1.78 4.52 11.78
N TYR A 48 -0.74 5.33 11.99
CA TYR A 48 -0.05 6.05 10.92
C TYR A 48 0.53 5.12 9.85
N LEU A 49 1.22 4.06 10.26
CA LEU A 49 1.82 3.10 9.32
C LEU A 49 0.77 2.36 8.50
N PHE A 50 -0.33 1.94 9.11
CA PHE A 50 -1.42 1.27 8.39
C PHE A 50 -2.10 2.19 7.38
N PHE A 51 -2.33 3.45 7.76
CA PHE A 51 -2.81 4.47 6.82
C PHE A 51 -1.85 4.65 5.64
N LYS A 52 -0.55 4.75 5.91
CA LYS A 52 0.47 4.86 4.87
C LYS A 52 0.61 3.59 4.01
N ILE A 53 0.37 2.41 4.59
CA ILE A 53 0.32 1.14 3.86
C ILE A 53 -0.84 1.11 2.88
N GLU A 54 -2.04 1.50 3.32
CA GLU A 54 -3.21 1.58 2.46
C GLU A 54 -3.02 2.59 1.33
N GLN A 55 -2.41 3.75 1.61
CA GLN A 55 -2.01 4.71 0.59
C GLN A 55 -1.02 4.09 -0.41
N GLY A 56 -0.01 3.34 0.06
CA GLY A 56 0.98 2.70 -0.79
C GLY A 56 0.36 1.61 -1.68
N GLN A 57 -0.56 0.83 -1.13
CA GLN A 57 -1.34 -0.17 -1.89
C GLN A 57 -2.20 0.48 -2.97
N ASN A 58 -2.88 1.59 -2.66
CA ASN A 58 -3.62 2.36 -3.68
C ASN A 58 -2.69 2.88 -4.79
N ARG A 59 -1.55 3.48 -4.41
CA ARG A 59 -0.54 3.96 -5.38
C ARG A 59 0.02 2.83 -6.24
N LEU A 60 0.17 1.63 -5.68
CA LEU A 60 0.59 0.43 -6.39
C LEU A 60 -0.42 0.04 -7.47
N LEU A 61 -1.71 -0.06 -7.12
CA LEU A 61 -2.75 -0.45 -8.07
C LEU A 61 -2.93 0.60 -9.17
N TYR A 62 -2.97 1.88 -8.80
CA TYR A 62 -2.95 2.99 -9.75
C TYR A 62 -1.72 2.94 -10.66
N GLY A 63 -0.55 2.73 -10.06
CA GLY A 63 0.72 2.65 -10.77
C GLY A 63 0.71 1.53 -11.80
N GLY A 64 0.26 0.34 -11.42
CA GLY A 64 0.15 -0.81 -12.31
C GLY A 64 -0.84 -0.57 -13.46
N ALA A 65 -2.03 -0.01 -13.18
CA ALA A 65 -3.01 0.33 -14.21
C ALA A 65 -2.45 1.30 -15.26
N VAL A 66 -1.80 2.37 -14.82
CA VAL A 66 -1.23 3.38 -15.74
C VAL A 66 0.02 2.86 -16.45
N LYS A 67 0.94 2.21 -15.74
CA LYS A 67 2.24 1.79 -16.29
C LYS A 67 2.11 0.61 -17.25
N LEU A 68 1.36 -0.42 -16.88
CA LEU A 68 1.28 -1.66 -17.64
C LEU A 68 0.21 -1.56 -18.74
N PHE A 69 -0.94 -0.98 -18.41
CA PHE A 69 -2.10 -0.96 -19.30
C PHE A 69 -2.34 0.40 -19.98
N ALA A 70 -1.50 1.40 -19.71
CA ALA A 70 -1.67 2.75 -20.27
C ALA A 70 -3.03 3.38 -19.98
N ALA A 71 -3.60 3.08 -18.81
CA ALA A 71 -4.82 3.74 -18.36
C ALA A 71 -4.66 5.27 -18.41
N ASP A 72 -5.75 5.96 -18.73
CA ASP A 72 -5.84 7.41 -18.53
C ASP A 72 -5.60 7.76 -17.05
N ILE A 73 -4.75 8.76 -16.82
CA ILE A 73 -4.28 9.12 -15.47
C ILE A 73 -5.43 9.64 -14.61
N GLU A 74 -6.30 10.47 -15.18
CA GLU A 74 -7.38 11.11 -14.42
C GLU A 74 -8.44 10.08 -14.03
N VAL A 75 -8.86 9.26 -15.00
CA VAL A 75 -9.84 8.19 -14.77
C VAL A 75 -9.27 7.16 -13.79
N ALA A 76 -8.03 6.70 -13.98
CA ALA A 76 -7.41 5.74 -13.07
C ALA A 76 -7.28 6.29 -11.66
N ARG A 77 -6.85 7.55 -11.51
CA ARG A 77 -6.74 8.18 -10.19
C ARG A 77 -8.09 8.25 -9.49
N ASN A 78 -9.12 8.71 -10.19
CA ASN A 78 -10.46 8.83 -9.61
C ASN A 78 -11.00 7.47 -9.18
N ILE A 79 -10.98 6.47 -10.07
CA ILE A 79 -11.55 5.15 -9.76
C ILE A 79 -10.78 4.46 -8.64
N VAL A 80 -9.45 4.47 -8.68
CA VAL A 80 -8.64 3.83 -7.64
C VAL A 80 -8.86 4.49 -6.29
N ASN A 81 -8.86 5.83 -6.22
CA ASN A 81 -9.00 6.55 -4.96
C ASN A 81 -10.39 6.40 -4.31
N TYR A 82 -11.46 6.25 -5.10
CA TYR A 82 -12.81 6.06 -4.58
C TYR A 82 -13.21 4.59 -4.43
N HIS A 83 -12.35 3.65 -4.84
CA HIS A 83 -12.61 2.24 -4.65
C HIS A 83 -12.35 1.85 -3.19
N HIS A 84 -13.36 1.28 -2.54
CA HIS A 84 -13.20 0.76 -1.18
C HIS A 84 -12.33 -0.51 -1.20
N LEU A 85 -11.08 -0.37 -0.76
CA LEU A 85 -10.08 -1.42 -0.86
C LEU A 85 -10.10 -2.35 0.36
N THR A 86 -10.78 -3.49 0.24
CA THR A 86 -10.67 -4.57 1.22
C THR A 86 -9.34 -5.33 1.05
N ARG A 87 -8.90 -6.06 2.08
CA ARG A 87 -7.66 -6.87 2.01
C ARG A 87 -7.68 -7.89 0.88
N ASP A 88 -8.80 -8.59 0.70
CA ASP A 88 -8.92 -9.60 -0.35
C ASP A 88 -9.16 -8.96 -1.72
N GLY A 89 -9.87 -7.82 -1.75
CA GLY A 89 -9.99 -6.98 -2.95
C GLY A 89 -8.63 -6.52 -3.46
N PHE A 90 -7.74 -6.03 -2.58
CA PHE A 90 -6.38 -5.65 -2.94
C PHE A 90 -5.62 -6.81 -3.59
N LYS A 91 -5.62 -7.99 -2.98
CA LYS A 91 -4.90 -9.17 -3.51
C LYS A 91 -5.46 -9.59 -4.87
N GLN A 92 -6.78 -9.53 -5.05
CA GLN A 92 -7.43 -9.88 -6.30
C GLN A 92 -7.05 -8.90 -7.41
N ILE A 93 -7.19 -7.59 -7.17
CA ILE A 93 -6.86 -6.55 -8.15
C ILE A 93 -5.35 -6.57 -8.45
N TYR A 94 -4.49 -6.75 -7.45
CA TYR A 94 -3.05 -6.95 -7.64
C TYR A 94 -2.80 -8.09 -8.62
N LYS A 95 -3.41 -9.27 -8.38
CA LYS A 95 -3.23 -10.44 -9.23
C LYS A 95 -3.67 -10.15 -10.67
N ASN A 96 -4.78 -9.43 -10.85
CA ASN A 96 -5.28 -9.08 -12.18
C ASN A 96 -4.32 -8.12 -12.91
N ILE A 97 -3.74 -7.14 -12.21
CA ILE A 97 -2.83 -6.15 -12.79
C ILE A 97 -1.47 -6.75 -13.14
N PHE A 98 -0.86 -7.52 -12.24
CA PHE A 98 0.51 -8.03 -12.40
C PHE A 98 0.55 -9.48 -12.93
N ASN A 99 -0.62 -10.07 -13.19
CA ASN A 99 -0.82 -11.45 -13.62
C ASN A 99 -0.14 -12.50 -12.72
N LYS A 100 0.12 -12.15 -11.46
CA LYS A 100 0.77 -12.98 -10.45
C LYS A 100 0.25 -12.57 -9.07
N PRO A 101 0.05 -13.51 -8.14
CA PRO A 101 -0.26 -13.15 -6.76
C PRO A 101 0.93 -12.46 -6.10
N LEU A 102 0.66 -11.56 -5.16
CA LEU A 102 1.73 -11.01 -4.31
C LEU A 102 2.36 -12.17 -3.53
N PRO A 103 3.71 -12.29 -3.48
CA PRO A 103 4.35 -13.40 -2.80
C PRO A 103 3.88 -13.59 -1.35
N ASP A 104 3.64 -14.84 -0.95
CA ASP A 104 3.18 -15.17 0.40
C ASP A 104 4.15 -14.70 1.50
N SER A 105 5.44 -14.65 1.20
CA SER A 105 6.46 -14.09 2.10
C SER A 105 6.19 -12.64 2.45
N ILE A 106 5.71 -11.83 1.50
CA ILE A 106 5.35 -10.42 1.69
C ILE A 106 4.03 -10.32 2.44
N ILE A 107 3.00 -11.09 2.04
CA ILE A 107 1.69 -11.09 2.68
C ILE A 107 1.79 -11.46 4.17
N LYS A 108 2.65 -12.43 4.50
CA LYS A 108 2.86 -12.86 5.90
C LYS A 108 3.41 -11.77 6.79
N GLN A 109 4.22 -10.83 6.28
CA GLN A 109 4.74 -9.72 7.08
C GLN A 109 3.59 -8.83 7.57
N LEU A 110 2.71 -8.43 6.65
CA LEU A 110 1.60 -7.56 7.02
C LEU A 110 0.56 -8.28 7.91
N LYS A 111 0.35 -9.59 7.69
CA LYS A 111 -0.67 -10.36 8.43
C LYS A 111 -0.49 -10.34 9.95
N GLU A 112 0.74 -10.41 10.44
CA GLU A 112 0.99 -10.37 11.89
C GLU A 112 0.86 -8.95 12.46
N ALA A 113 1.31 -7.94 11.70
CA ALA A 113 1.08 -6.54 12.05
C ALA A 113 -0.42 -6.20 12.11
N GLU A 114 -1.23 -6.75 11.20
CA GLU A 114 -2.67 -6.53 11.13
C GLU A 114 -3.39 -7.04 12.39
N LYS A 115 -3.05 -8.24 12.86
CA LYS A 115 -3.61 -8.77 14.12
C LYS A 115 -3.32 -7.86 15.30
N THR A 116 -2.14 -7.25 15.32
CA THR A 116 -1.72 -6.32 16.37
C THR A 116 -2.51 -5.03 16.28
N ARG A 117 -2.62 -4.45 15.08
CA ARG A 117 -3.45 -3.27 14.82
C ARG A 117 -4.92 -3.49 15.18
N ASP A 118 -5.50 -4.64 14.82
CA ASP A 118 -6.91 -4.92 15.14
C ASP A 118 -7.13 -4.95 16.65
N LYS A 119 -6.19 -5.50 17.44
CA LYS A 119 -6.26 -5.43 18.91
C LYS A 119 -6.20 -3.99 19.43
N VAL A 120 -5.26 -3.19 18.92
CA VAL A 120 -5.10 -1.77 19.28
C VAL A 120 -6.37 -0.98 18.97
N VAL A 121 -6.92 -1.11 17.76
CA VAL A 121 -8.16 -0.42 17.34
C VAL A 121 -9.36 -0.83 18.20
N HIS A 122 -9.42 -2.08 18.64
CA HIS A 122 -10.46 -2.55 19.56
C HIS A 122 -10.17 -2.25 21.04
N GLY A 123 -9.16 -1.43 21.36
CA GLY A 123 -8.81 -1.02 22.73
C GLY A 123 -8.30 -2.17 23.61
N LYS A 124 -7.84 -3.27 23.01
CA LYS A 124 -7.28 -4.40 23.75
C LYS A 124 -5.84 -4.10 24.13
N GLN A 125 -5.45 -4.49 25.35
CA GLN A 125 -4.04 -4.40 25.75
C GLN A 125 -3.16 -5.26 24.84
N VAL A 126 -2.13 -4.62 24.30
CA VAL A 126 -1.08 -5.24 23.50
C VAL A 126 0.26 -4.98 24.18
N LYS A 127 1.11 -6.01 24.24
CA LYS A 127 2.45 -5.84 24.82
C LYS A 127 3.31 -4.99 23.90
N GLU A 128 4.17 -4.15 24.45
CA GLU A 128 4.99 -3.25 23.64
C GLU A 128 5.93 -3.98 22.67
N ASP A 129 6.41 -5.18 23.00
CA ASP A 129 7.23 -5.99 22.10
C ASP A 129 6.46 -6.39 20.83
N GLN A 130 5.15 -6.67 20.95
CA GLN A 130 4.27 -6.92 19.82
C GLN A 130 4.04 -5.64 19.00
N LEU A 131 3.87 -4.49 19.65
CA LEU A 131 3.72 -3.20 18.96
C LEU A 131 4.99 -2.88 18.16
N ARG A 132 6.17 -3.04 18.77
CA ARG A 132 7.44 -2.83 18.08
C ARG A 132 7.63 -3.77 16.90
N GLN A 133 7.27 -5.05 17.07
CA GLN A 133 7.34 -6.01 15.97
C GLN A 133 6.39 -5.64 14.83
N ALA A 134 5.16 -5.23 15.13
CA ALA A 134 4.19 -4.82 14.11
C ALA A 134 4.67 -3.61 13.30
N ILE A 135 5.30 -2.64 13.96
CA ILE A 135 5.93 -1.49 13.30
C ILE A 135 7.03 -1.95 12.34
N THR A 136 7.94 -2.81 12.80
CA THR A 136 9.01 -3.36 11.96
C THR A 136 8.47 -4.17 10.79
N ASP A 137 7.45 -4.99 11.01
CA ASP A 137 6.79 -5.79 9.97
C ASP A 137 6.17 -4.90 8.88
N CYS A 138 5.62 -3.73 9.24
CA CYS A 138 5.12 -2.73 8.30
C CYS A 138 6.24 -2.15 7.41
N LEU A 139 7.40 -1.83 8.00
CA LEU A 139 8.56 -1.32 7.26
C LEU A 139 9.14 -2.35 6.29
N ILE A 140 9.28 -3.59 6.75
CA ILE A 140 9.74 -4.72 5.93
C ILE A 140 8.75 -4.95 4.78
N TYR A 141 7.44 -4.94 5.05
CA TYR A 141 6.42 -5.05 4.02
C TYR A 141 6.59 -3.98 2.92
N ALA A 142 6.72 -2.71 3.30
CA ALA A 142 6.89 -1.62 2.34
C ALA A 142 8.16 -1.79 1.47
N LYS A 143 9.27 -2.20 2.10
CA LYS A 143 10.52 -2.49 1.39
C LYS A 143 10.35 -3.62 0.36
N LEU A 144 9.81 -4.76 0.78
CA LEU A 144 9.64 -5.93 -0.08
C LEU A 144 8.67 -5.65 -1.23
N VAL A 145 7.59 -4.89 -0.98
CA VAL A 145 6.66 -4.48 -2.04
C VAL A 145 7.34 -3.53 -3.03
N ASN A 146 8.13 -2.56 -2.57
CA ASN A 146 8.90 -1.69 -3.47
C ASN A 146 9.86 -2.50 -4.34
N GLU A 147 10.59 -3.45 -3.77
CA GLU A 147 11.51 -4.32 -4.51
C GLU A 147 10.76 -5.13 -5.58
N GLU A 148 9.67 -5.79 -5.21
CA GLU A 148 8.82 -6.56 -6.13
C GLU A 148 8.29 -5.70 -7.29
N ILE A 149 7.72 -4.54 -6.98
CA ILE A 149 7.11 -3.67 -7.99
C ILE A 149 8.15 -2.98 -8.86
N LYS A 150 9.31 -2.62 -8.31
CA LYS A 150 10.43 -2.09 -9.09
C LYS A 150 10.93 -3.12 -10.09
N ASN A 151 10.99 -4.39 -9.71
CA ASN A 151 11.39 -5.48 -10.60
C ASN A 151 10.36 -5.72 -11.72
N ILE A 152 9.06 -5.62 -11.42
CA ILE A 152 8.00 -5.92 -12.40
C ILE A 152 7.68 -4.73 -13.31
N ALA A 153 7.62 -3.51 -12.75
CA ALA A 153 7.06 -2.34 -13.42
C ALA A 153 7.92 -1.07 -13.28
N SER A 154 9.09 -1.16 -12.64
CA SER A 154 10.08 -0.08 -12.53
C SER A 154 9.56 1.20 -11.86
N PHE A 155 8.71 1.05 -10.84
CA PHE A 155 8.29 2.14 -9.96
C PHE A 155 8.23 1.69 -8.50
N GLU A 156 8.09 2.64 -7.57
CA GLU A 156 8.19 2.39 -6.13
C GLU A 156 6.96 2.99 -5.40
N PRO A 157 5.93 2.19 -5.07
CA PRO A 157 4.68 2.70 -4.48
C PRO A 157 4.84 3.33 -3.09
N PHE A 158 5.87 2.94 -2.33
CA PHE A 158 6.27 3.53 -1.04
C PHE A 158 7.39 4.57 -1.21
N GLY A 159 7.56 5.13 -2.41
CA GLY A 159 8.60 6.10 -2.73
C GLY A 159 8.07 7.26 -3.56
N ASP A 160 8.92 7.81 -4.42
CA ASP A 160 8.52 8.83 -5.39
C ASP A 160 7.89 8.18 -6.63
N MET A 161 6.72 8.67 -7.04
CA MET A 161 6.00 8.19 -8.22
C MET A 161 6.10 9.18 -9.39
N ARG A 162 6.87 10.27 -9.30
CA ARG A 162 7.04 11.20 -10.41
C ARG A 162 7.71 10.51 -11.61
N GLY A 163 7.19 10.76 -12.80
CA GLY A 163 7.74 10.21 -14.06
C GLY A 163 7.50 8.72 -14.31
N PHE A 164 6.81 8.00 -13.40
CA PHE A 164 6.69 6.55 -13.46
C PHE A 164 6.06 6.02 -14.78
N LYS A 165 5.08 6.74 -15.36
CA LYS A 165 4.35 6.35 -16.57
C LYS A 165 5.27 6.11 -17.77
N GLY A 166 6.35 6.88 -17.91
CA GLY A 166 7.16 6.89 -19.12
C GLY A 166 6.43 7.52 -20.32
N ARG A 167 6.83 7.14 -21.55
CA ARG A 167 6.39 7.78 -22.81
C ARG A 167 5.16 7.16 -23.48
N LYS A 168 4.57 6.12 -22.89
CA LYS A 168 3.42 5.40 -23.50
C LYS A 168 2.20 6.31 -23.53
N GLU A 169 1.56 6.42 -24.71
CA GLU A 169 0.32 7.17 -24.86
C GLU A 169 -0.80 6.49 -24.08
N SER A 170 -1.65 7.30 -23.44
CA SER A 170 -2.78 6.77 -22.67
C SER A 170 -3.90 6.30 -23.59
N LEU A 171 -4.62 5.27 -23.16
CA LEU A 171 -5.90 4.91 -23.72
C LEU A 171 -6.92 6.04 -23.52
N SER A 172 -7.99 6.02 -24.32
CA SER A 172 -9.10 6.95 -24.11
C SER A 172 -9.76 6.71 -22.75
N LYS A 173 -10.50 7.71 -22.26
CA LYS A 173 -11.21 7.64 -20.98
C LYS A 173 -12.21 6.48 -20.96
N ASP A 174 -12.98 6.29 -22.02
CA ASP A 174 -13.98 5.22 -22.12
C ASP A 174 -13.33 3.82 -22.05
N VAL A 175 -12.26 3.62 -22.82
CA VAL A 175 -11.53 2.34 -22.78
C VAL A 175 -10.90 2.13 -21.41
N THR A 176 -10.42 3.19 -20.76
CA THR A 176 -9.88 3.12 -19.40
C THR A 176 -10.94 2.70 -18.37
N HIS A 177 -12.19 3.16 -18.50
CA HIS A 177 -13.29 2.70 -17.65
C HIS A 177 -13.52 1.19 -17.79
N PHE A 178 -13.61 0.68 -19.03
CA PHE A 178 -13.78 -0.75 -19.27
C PHE A 178 -12.59 -1.57 -18.76
N LEU A 179 -11.37 -1.09 -19.00
CA LEU A 179 -10.15 -1.70 -18.50
C LEU A 179 -10.18 -1.84 -16.97
N LEU A 180 -10.43 -0.75 -16.25
CA LEU A 180 -10.43 -0.77 -14.78
C LEU A 180 -11.54 -1.66 -14.23
N LYS A 181 -12.70 -1.70 -14.90
CA LYS A 181 -13.76 -2.66 -14.56
C LYS A 181 -13.29 -4.11 -14.72
N GLY A 182 -12.63 -4.41 -15.84
CA GLY A 182 -12.05 -5.73 -16.11
C GLY A 182 -10.95 -6.12 -15.12
N LEU A 183 -10.19 -5.15 -14.60
CA LEU A 183 -9.18 -5.37 -13.55
C LEU A 183 -9.79 -5.63 -12.16
N GLY A 184 -11.10 -5.44 -12.00
CA GLY A 184 -11.83 -5.73 -10.76
C GLY A 184 -12.07 -4.53 -9.86
N PHE A 185 -11.80 -3.31 -10.32
CA PHE A 185 -12.29 -2.12 -9.61
C PHE A 185 -13.81 -2.09 -9.68
N SER A 186 -14.47 -1.68 -8.61
CA SER A 186 -15.92 -1.49 -8.55
C SER A 186 -16.22 -0.13 -7.92
N GLY A 187 -16.84 0.75 -8.70
CA GLY A 187 -17.16 2.14 -8.33
C GLY A 187 -17.87 2.87 -9.48
N PHE A 188 -18.58 2.12 -10.31
CA PHE A 188 -18.98 2.53 -11.67
C PHE A 188 -20.36 3.17 -11.79
N THR A 189 -21.04 3.53 -10.71
CA THR A 189 -22.13 4.48 -10.88
C THR A 189 -21.51 5.85 -11.13
N LEU A 190 -21.19 6.10 -12.41
CA LEU A 190 -21.38 7.42 -13.00
C LEU A 190 -22.67 7.93 -12.40
N SER A 191 -22.54 8.95 -11.60
CA SER A 191 -23.60 9.54 -10.82
C SER A 191 -24.86 9.73 -11.68
N GLU A 192 -25.86 8.89 -11.42
CA GLU A 192 -27.26 9.31 -11.33
C GLU A 192 -27.37 10.56 -10.42
N LYS A 193 -26.39 10.79 -9.53
CA LYS A 193 -26.18 12.05 -8.78
C LYS A 193 -25.75 13.28 -9.58
N GLN A 194 -25.56 13.20 -10.90
CA GLN A 194 -25.40 14.39 -11.77
C GLN A 194 -26.69 14.73 -12.55
N GLN A 195 -27.74 13.91 -12.43
CA GLN A 195 -29.07 14.24 -12.96
C GLN A 195 -30.00 14.87 -11.90
N GLU A 196 -29.75 14.66 -10.60
CA GLU A 196 -30.54 15.30 -9.53
C GLU A 196 -30.25 16.80 -9.32
N ASN A 197 -29.10 17.33 -9.73
CA ASN A 197 -28.74 18.75 -9.56
C ASN A 197 -28.90 19.60 -10.85
N ARG A 198 -29.75 19.17 -11.78
CA ARG A 198 -30.21 19.97 -12.93
C ARG A 198 -31.73 20.11 -13.00
N GLY A 199 -32.39 19.90 -11.87
CA GLY A 199 -33.83 19.99 -11.71
C GLY A 199 -34.22 20.72 -10.43
N GLU A 200 -33.69 21.92 -10.22
CA GLU A 200 -34.31 22.98 -9.41
C GLU A 200 -34.13 24.32 -10.11
#